data_AF-A0A3C1F366-F1
#
_entry.id   AF-A0A3C1F366-F1
#
_cell.length_a   1.000
_cell.length_b   1.000
_cell.length_c   1.000
_cell.angle_alpha   90.00
_cell.angle_beta   90.00
_cell.angle_gamma   90.00
#
_symmetry.space_group_name_H-M   'P 1'
#
loop_
_entity.id
_entity.type
_entity.pdbx_description
1 polymer ?
#
loop_
_entity_poly.entity_id
_entity_poly.type
_entity_poly.pdbx_seq_one_letter_code
_entity_poly.pdbx_strand_id
1 'polypeptide(L)'
;MAKIGRPRAKIDPDAVLALARIHCTQAEIAAVLGCSVDTLARRFADTIKKGQDEGKASLRRMQYKAASDGNPTMLIWLGKQLLGQHEPTQEFRDLSGMTDADLEVLAAGRAPK
;
A
#
# COMPACT_ATOMS: atom_id res chain seq x y z
N MET A 1 37.91 29.41 11.59
CA MET A 1 36.80 29.64 10.63
C MET A 1 35.84 28.48 10.73
N ALA A 2 34.57 28.71 11.09
CA ALA A 2 33.57 27.65 11.14
C ALA A 2 33.33 27.12 9.72
N LYS A 3 33.44 25.80 9.53
CA LYS A 3 33.24 25.13 8.25
C LYS A 3 31.74 25.18 7.90
N ILE A 4 31.33 26.20 7.17
CA ILE A 4 29.94 26.35 6.74
C ILE A 4 29.64 25.21 5.75
N GLY A 5 28.71 24.32 6.12
CA GLY A 5 28.30 23.21 5.26
C GLY A 5 27.68 23.68 3.94
N ARG A 6 27.59 22.78 2.96
CA ARG A 6 26.99 23.05 1.64
C ARG A 6 25.59 23.70 1.81
N PRO A 7 25.27 24.77 1.08
CA PRO A 7 23.95 25.40 1.14
C PRO A 7 22.82 24.40 0.95
N ARG A 8 21.73 24.56 1.71
CA ARG A 8 20.55 23.69 1.60
C ARG A 8 19.90 23.86 0.22
N ALA A 9 19.62 22.74 -0.44
CA ALA A 9 18.84 22.75 -1.68
C ALA A 9 17.44 23.34 -1.42
N LYS A 10 17.02 24.26 -2.29
CA LYS A 10 15.65 24.78 -2.35
C LYS A 10 14.80 23.74 -3.08
N ILE A 11 14.02 22.99 -2.33
CA ILE A 11 13.13 21.94 -2.85
C ILE A 11 11.72 22.34 -2.44
N ASP A 12 10.82 22.35 -3.41
CA ASP A 12 9.41 22.63 -3.19
C ASP A 12 8.73 21.42 -2.49
N PRO A 13 8.19 21.59 -1.26
CA PRO A 13 7.48 20.52 -0.57
C PRO A 13 6.24 20.04 -1.32
N ASP A 14 5.56 20.90 -2.08
CA ASP A 14 4.33 20.52 -2.80
C ASP A 14 4.65 19.60 -3.99
N ALA A 15 5.77 19.84 -4.68
CA ALA A 15 6.28 18.91 -5.68
C ALA A 15 6.64 17.53 -5.09
N VAL A 16 7.26 17.50 -3.91
CA VAL A 16 7.54 16.23 -3.19
C VAL A 16 6.24 15.50 -2.85
N LEU A 17 5.23 16.23 -2.34
CA LEU A 17 3.92 15.67 -2.01
C LEU A 17 3.23 15.09 -3.24
N ALA A 18 3.21 15.83 -4.35
CA ALA A 18 2.58 15.41 -5.60
C ALA A 18 3.20 14.12 -6.16
N LEU A 19 4.54 14.02 -6.16
CA LEU A 19 5.23 12.81 -6.61
C LEU A 19 5.02 11.63 -5.64
N ALA A 20 4.98 11.88 -4.34
CA ALA A 20 4.69 10.85 -3.36
C ALA A 20 3.25 10.32 -3.46
N ARG A 21 2.27 11.15 -3.86
CA ARG A 21 0.87 10.75 -4.10
C ARG A 21 0.72 9.70 -5.19
N ILE A 22 1.57 9.74 -6.21
CA ILE A 22 1.60 8.73 -7.27
C ILE A 22 2.54 7.56 -6.93
N HIS A 23 2.97 7.46 -5.67
CA HIS A 23 3.83 6.41 -5.16
C HIS A 23 5.20 6.31 -5.84
N CYS A 24 5.75 7.42 -6.36
CA CYS A 24 7.16 7.47 -6.75
C CYS A 24 8.06 7.11 -5.57
N THR A 25 9.09 6.31 -5.86
CA THR A 25 10.17 5.99 -4.93
C THR A 25 10.98 7.25 -4.60
N GLN A 26 11.66 7.25 -3.46
CA GLN A 26 12.53 8.39 -3.10
C GLN A 26 13.65 8.60 -4.13
N ALA A 27 14.12 7.55 -4.81
CA ALA A 27 15.09 7.66 -5.90
C ALA A 27 14.53 8.41 -7.10
N GLU A 28 13.30 8.11 -7.51
CA GLU A 28 12.61 8.82 -8.61
C GLU A 28 12.34 10.28 -8.22
N ILE A 29 11.85 10.53 -7.00
CA ILE A 29 11.63 11.90 -6.50
C ILE A 29 12.95 12.68 -6.49
N ALA A 30 14.03 12.06 -6.04
CA ALA A 30 15.35 12.68 -5.99
C ALA A 30 15.87 13.03 -7.38
N ALA A 31 15.69 12.12 -8.35
CA ALA A 31 16.04 12.34 -9.75
C ALA A 31 15.24 13.50 -10.37
N VAL A 32 13.92 13.54 -10.14
CA VAL A 32 13.03 14.59 -10.67
C VAL A 32 13.36 15.97 -10.06
N LEU A 33 13.67 16.03 -8.77
CA LEU A 33 13.90 17.28 -8.05
C LEU A 33 15.38 17.70 -7.97
N GLY A 34 16.28 16.94 -8.61
CA GLY A 34 17.71 17.25 -8.64
C GLY A 34 18.35 17.28 -7.25
N CYS A 35 17.96 16.37 -6.36
CA CYS A 35 18.51 16.29 -5.00
C CYS A 35 18.96 14.86 -4.66
N SER A 36 19.55 14.67 -3.48
CA SER A 36 19.89 13.32 -2.99
C SER A 36 18.71 12.70 -2.25
N VAL A 37 18.59 11.38 -2.31
CA VAL A 37 17.62 10.59 -1.51
C VAL A 37 17.77 10.92 -0.01
N ASP A 38 19.01 11.03 0.44
CA ASP A 38 19.43 11.51 1.75
C ASP A 38 18.79 12.84 2.19
N THR A 39 18.57 13.76 1.24
CA THR A 39 17.91 15.04 1.51
C THR A 39 16.42 14.84 1.74
N LEU A 40 15.80 13.96 0.95
CA LEU A 40 14.39 13.60 1.08
C LEU A 40 14.10 12.90 2.41
N ALA A 41 14.88 11.88 2.74
CA ALA A 41 14.72 11.11 3.97
C ALA A 41 14.84 11.98 5.24
N ARG A 42 15.72 12.99 5.23
CA ARG A 42 15.94 13.86 6.41
C ARG A 42 14.95 15.02 6.53
N ARG A 43 14.46 15.56 5.41
CA ARG A 43 13.70 16.83 5.40
C ARG A 43 12.24 16.67 5.02
N PHE A 44 11.89 15.59 4.33
CA PHE A 44 10.59 15.43 3.69
C PHE A 44 9.95 14.07 3.98
N ALA A 45 10.43 13.33 4.99
CA ALA A 45 9.86 12.03 5.35
C ALA A 45 8.35 12.12 5.63
N ASP A 46 7.92 13.14 6.39
CA ASP A 46 6.51 13.35 6.71
C ASP A 46 5.69 13.75 5.48
N THR A 47 6.25 14.61 4.61
CA THR A 47 5.61 15.00 3.34
C THR A 47 5.43 13.79 2.42
N ILE A 48 6.44 12.93 2.33
CA ILE A 48 6.39 11.69 1.54
C ILE A 48 5.34 10.74 2.12
N LYS A 49 5.35 10.53 3.44
CA LYS A 49 4.38 9.67 4.11
C LYS A 49 2.95 10.18 3.90
N LYS A 50 2.73 11.49 4.06
CA LYS A 50 1.44 12.14 3.79
C LYS A 50 1.00 11.91 2.35
N GLY A 51 1.90 12.13 1.37
CA GLY A 51 1.60 11.91 -0.04
C GLY A 51 1.20 10.48 -0.32
N GLN A 52 1.94 9.50 0.22
CA GLN A 52 1.62 8.08 0.09
C GLN A 52 0.25 7.74 0.68
N ASP A 53 -0.11 8.30 1.84
CA ASP A 53 -1.42 8.08 2.46
C ASP A 53 -2.56 8.67 1.61
N GLU A 54 -2.36 9.87 1.07
CA GLU A 54 -3.30 10.51 0.14
C GLU A 54 -3.43 9.72 -1.19
N GLY A 55 -2.34 9.14 -1.68
CA GLY A 55 -2.32 8.22 -2.81
C GLY A 55 -3.16 6.98 -2.56
N LYS A 56 -2.95 6.32 -1.41
CA LYS A 56 -3.74 5.16 -0.97
C LYS A 56 -5.23 5.48 -0.81
N ALA A 57 -5.57 6.68 -0.29
CA ALA A 57 -6.96 7.13 -0.19
C ALA A 57 -7.59 7.33 -1.58
N SER A 58 -6.83 7.89 -2.53
CA SER A 58 -7.26 8.08 -3.91
C SER A 58 -7.46 6.74 -4.63
N LEU A 59 -6.57 5.78 -4.43
CA LEU A 59 -6.72 4.42 -4.97
C LEU A 59 -8.01 3.75 -4.49
N ARG A 60 -8.36 3.85 -3.19
CA ARG A 60 -9.65 3.32 -2.69
C ARG A 60 -10.84 3.95 -3.41
N ARG A 61 -10.82 5.26 -3.61
CA ARG A 61 -11.88 5.97 -4.35
C ARG A 61 -12.02 5.46 -5.79
N MET A 62 -10.89 5.25 -6.47
CA MET A 62 -10.86 4.69 -7.82
C MET A 62 -11.37 3.24 -7.85
N GLN A 63 -11.01 2.42 -6.87
CA GLN A 63 -11.55 1.05 -6.72
C GLN A 63 -13.08 1.06 -6.60
N TYR A 64 -13.65 1.92 -5.76
CA TYR A 64 -15.11 2.06 -5.64
C TYR A 64 -15.78 2.49 -6.93
N LYS A 65 -15.17 3.46 -7.65
CA LYS A 65 -15.70 3.91 -8.94
C LYS A 65 -15.65 2.79 -10.00
N ALA A 66 -14.52 2.09 -10.12
CA ALA A 66 -14.34 1.04 -11.12
C ALA A 66 -15.21 -0.19 -10.87
N ALA A 67 -15.65 -0.42 -9.63
CA ALA A 67 -16.65 -1.44 -9.32
C ALA A 67 -17.98 -1.19 -10.04
N SER A 68 -18.28 0.05 -10.42
CA SER A 68 -19.48 0.42 -11.20
C SER A 68 -19.22 0.56 -12.70
N ASP A 69 -18.00 0.96 -13.10
CA ASP A 69 -17.70 1.40 -14.48
C ASP A 69 -16.92 0.36 -15.35
N GLY A 70 -16.27 -0.65 -14.75
CA GLY A 70 -15.59 -1.74 -15.48
C GLY A 70 -14.07 -1.55 -15.77
N ASN A 71 -13.38 -2.69 -15.99
CA ASN A 71 -11.93 -2.99 -16.00
C ASN A 71 -11.15 -2.68 -14.69
N PRO A 72 -11.39 -3.43 -13.61
CA PRO A 72 -10.78 -3.21 -12.29
C PRO A 72 -9.40 -3.87 -12.12
N THR A 73 -8.86 -4.59 -13.11
CA THR A 73 -7.69 -5.47 -12.95
C THR A 73 -6.49 -4.78 -12.31
N MET A 74 -6.11 -3.61 -12.84
CA MET A 74 -4.97 -2.85 -12.31
C MET A 74 -5.26 -2.30 -10.90
N LEU A 75 -6.50 -1.92 -10.63
CA LEU A 75 -6.92 -1.40 -9.33
C LEU A 75 -6.94 -2.48 -8.25
N ILE A 76 -7.29 -3.73 -8.60
CA ILE A 76 -7.19 -4.88 -7.71
C ILE A 76 -5.72 -5.16 -7.41
N TRP A 77 -4.86 -5.19 -8.43
CA TRP A 77 -3.43 -5.45 -8.24
C TRP A 77 -2.77 -4.40 -7.34
N LEU A 78 -2.99 -3.11 -7.63
CA LEU A 78 -2.51 -2.02 -6.78
C LEU A 78 -3.12 -2.07 -5.37
N GLY A 79 -4.37 -2.50 -5.24
CA GLY A 79 -5.03 -2.74 -3.95
C GLY A 79 -4.28 -3.75 -3.10
N LYS A 80 -3.88 -4.87 -3.70
CA LYS A 80 -3.06 -5.89 -3.03
C LYS A 80 -1.70 -5.32 -2.60
N GLN A 81 -1.00 -4.64 -3.50
CA GLN A 81 0.36 -4.14 -3.25
C GLN A 81 0.42 -2.96 -2.26
N LEU A 82 -0.48 -1.99 -2.38
CA LEU A 82 -0.38 -0.72 -1.65
C LEU A 82 -1.34 -0.62 -0.47
N LEU A 83 -2.45 -1.34 -0.50
CA LEU A 83 -3.49 -1.29 0.53
C LEU A 83 -3.50 -2.52 1.44
N GLY A 84 -2.69 -3.54 1.15
CA GLY A 84 -2.66 -4.79 1.91
C GLY A 84 -3.93 -5.61 1.77
N GLN A 85 -4.69 -5.39 0.69
CA GLN A 85 -5.89 -6.19 0.41
C GLN A 85 -5.45 -7.60 0.02
N HIS A 86 -6.12 -8.61 0.56
CA HIS A 86 -5.87 -10.00 0.20
C HIS A 86 -7.20 -10.74 0.11
N GLU A 87 -7.20 -11.83 -0.64
CA GLU A 87 -8.32 -12.76 -0.65
C GLU A 87 -8.26 -13.62 0.62
N PRO A 88 -9.41 -14.03 1.18
CA PRO A 88 -9.43 -15.03 2.23
C PRO A 88 -8.87 -16.35 1.71
N THR A 89 -7.98 -16.98 2.47
CA THR A 89 -7.59 -18.37 2.21
C THR A 89 -8.79 -19.26 2.52
N GLN A 90 -9.33 -19.95 1.52
CA GLN A 90 -10.24 -21.05 1.79
C GLN A 90 -9.38 -22.25 2.20
N GLU A 91 -9.44 -22.65 3.47
CA GLU A 91 -8.89 -23.93 3.87
C GLU A 91 -9.76 -25.02 3.27
N PHE A 92 -9.20 -25.77 2.32
CA PHE A 92 -9.80 -27.02 1.89
C PHE A 92 -9.67 -28.01 3.04
N ARG A 93 -10.73 -28.17 3.82
CA ARG A 93 -10.82 -29.25 4.78
C ARG A 93 -11.11 -30.53 4.02
N ASP A 94 -10.15 -31.43 4.02
CA ASP A 94 -10.38 -32.79 3.58
C ASP A 94 -11.31 -33.46 4.60
N LEU A 95 -12.55 -33.71 4.19
CA LEU A 95 -13.57 -34.39 5.00
C LEU A 95 -13.60 -35.89 4.71
N SER A 96 -12.71 -36.40 3.85
CA SER A 96 -12.67 -37.82 3.53
C SER A 96 -12.35 -38.64 4.79
N GLY A 97 -13.19 -39.62 5.08
CA GLY A 97 -13.09 -40.45 6.28
C GLY A 97 -13.77 -39.89 7.53
N MET A 98 -14.41 -38.71 7.48
CA MET A 98 -15.28 -38.24 8.55
C MET A 98 -16.60 -39.00 8.56
N THR A 99 -17.07 -39.33 9.76
CA THR A 99 -18.40 -39.93 9.95
C THR A 99 -19.48 -38.85 9.96
N ASP A 100 -20.74 -39.24 9.80
CA ASP A 100 -21.89 -38.31 9.90
C ASP A 100 -21.92 -37.59 11.26
N ALA A 101 -21.49 -38.26 12.34
CA ALA A 101 -21.37 -37.65 13.66
C ALA A 101 -20.28 -36.57 13.71
N ASP A 102 -19.15 -36.78 13.03
CA ASP A 102 -18.06 -35.79 12.96
C ASP A 102 -18.50 -34.54 12.18
N LEU A 103 -19.26 -34.75 11.10
CA LEU A 103 -19.85 -33.67 10.31
C LEU A 103 -20.89 -32.86 11.10
N GLU A 104 -21.69 -33.51 11.93
CA GLU A 104 -22.70 -32.87 12.77
C GLU A 104 -22.06 -32.04 13.90
N VAL A 105 -20.97 -32.52 14.49
CA VAL A 105 -20.15 -31.78 15.48
C VAL A 105 -19.49 -30.55 14.84
N LEU A 106 -18.94 -30.71 13.64
CA LEU A 106 -18.36 -29.61 12.86
C LEU A 106 -19.39 -28.55 12.48
N ALA A 107 -20.58 -28.95 12.01
CA ALA A 107 -21.68 -28.05 11.67
C ALA A 107 -22.17 -27.26 12.90
N ALA A 108 -22.07 -27.85 14.09
CA ALA A 108 -22.33 -27.18 15.36
C ALA A 108 -21.19 -26.24 15.83
N GLY A 109 -20.17 -26.01 15.00
CA GLY A 109 -19.03 -25.12 15.29
C GLY A 109 -18.05 -25.66 16.32
N ARG A 110 -18.07 -26.98 16.58
CA ARG A 110 -17.18 -27.64 17.54
C ARG A 110 -16.12 -28.46 16.81
N ALA A 111 -14.95 -28.60 17.42
CA ALA A 111 -13.92 -29.49 16.88
C ALA A 111 -14.38 -30.95 17.05
N PRO A 112 -14.36 -31.77 15.97
CA PRO A 112 -14.59 -33.21 16.08
C PRO A 112 -13.45 -33.85 16.90
N LYS A 113 -13.73 -34.98 17.54
CA LYS A 113 -12.75 -35.68 18.38
C LYS A 113 -11.83 -36.58 17.57
#